data_AF-A0A9E5LD88-F1
#
_entry.id   AF-A0A9E5LD88-F1
#
_cell.length_a   1.000
_cell.length_b   1.000
_cell.length_c   1.000
_cell.angle_alpha   90.00
_cell.angle_beta   90.00
_cell.angle_gamma   90.00
#
_symmetry.space_group_name_H-M   'P 1'
#
loop_
_entity.id
_entity.type
_entity.pdbx_description
1 polymer ?
#
loop_
_entity_poly.entity_id
_entity_poly.type
_entity_poly.pdbx_seq_one_letter_code
_entity_poly.pdbx_strand_id
1 'polypeptide(L)'
;MTASIFDLALYAGGIFVLFLTPGPVWMAIVARTLSGGIGSAWPLAFGVVVGDILWPILAILGVSWVATQYDGFLDVLKYAATMIFFALGISLIR
;
A
#
# COMPACT_ATOMS: atom_id res chain seq x y z
N MET A 1 -18.24 9.08 -14.94
CA MET A 1 -17.62 7.74 -14.89
C MET A 1 -18.31 6.96 -13.79
N THR A 2 -19.25 6.08 -14.12
CA THR A 2 -19.91 5.19 -13.14
C THR A 2 -19.34 3.80 -13.37
N ALA A 3 -18.66 3.23 -12.37
CA ALA A 3 -18.15 1.87 -12.44
C ALA A 3 -19.32 0.89 -12.59
N SER A 4 -19.20 -0.08 -13.49
CA SER A 4 -20.21 -1.14 -13.62
C SER A 4 -20.12 -2.10 -12.42
N ILE A 5 -21.19 -2.87 -12.19
CA ILE A 5 -21.18 -3.93 -11.17
C ILE A 5 -20.05 -4.93 -11.42
N PHE A 6 -19.73 -5.19 -12.69
CA PHE A 6 -18.63 -6.08 -13.07
C PHE A 6 -17.25 -5.50 -12.68
N ASP A 7 -17.04 -4.19 -12.89
CA ASP A 7 -15.80 -3.52 -12.47
C ASP A 7 -15.62 -3.56 -10.96
N LEU A 8 -16.71 -3.36 -10.21
CA LEU A 8 -16.72 -3.45 -8.75
C LEU A 8 -16.45 -4.88 -8.26
N ALA A 9 -16.99 -5.90 -8.94
CA ALA A 9 -16.75 -7.30 -8.62
C ALA A 9 -15.28 -7.69 -8.87
N LEU A 10 -14.68 -7.24 -9.98
CA LEU A 10 -13.26 -7.44 -10.27
C LEU A 10 -12.37 -6.74 -9.22
N TYR A 11 -12.70 -5.50 -8.85
CA TYR A 11 -11.99 -4.77 -7.81
C TYR A 11 -12.05 -5.50 -6.45
N ALA A 12 -13.26 -5.91 -6.03
CA ALA A 12 -13.45 -6.65 -4.79
C ALA A 12 -12.69 -7.99 -4.80
N GLY A 13 -12.69 -8.71 -5.93
CA GLY A 13 -11.90 -9.92 -6.10
C GLY A 13 -10.39 -9.67 -5.99
N GLY A 14 -9.88 -8.59 -6.59
CA GLY A 14 -8.48 -8.19 -6.47
C GLY A 14 -8.07 -7.88 -5.02
N ILE A 15 -8.88 -7.09 -4.30
CA ILE A 15 -8.65 -6.79 -2.89
C ILE A 15 -8.70 -8.08 -2.05
N PHE A 16 -9.63 -8.98 -2.32
CA PHE A 16 -9.71 -10.27 -1.62
C PHE A 16 -8.44 -11.12 -1.79
N VAL A 17 -7.94 -11.24 -3.02
CA VAL A 17 -6.67 -11.95 -3.30
C VAL A 17 -5.49 -11.27 -2.60
N LEU A 18 -5.47 -9.92 -2.58
CA LEU A 18 -4.45 -9.15 -1.88
C LEU A 18 -4.44 -9.46 -0.38
N PHE A 19 -5.62 -9.53 0.26
CA PHE A 19 -5.75 -9.93 1.66
C PHE A 19 -5.28 -11.36 1.95
N LEU A 20 -5.48 -12.29 1.01
CA LEU A 20 -5.03 -13.68 1.15
C LEU A 20 -3.52 -13.85 0.98
N THR A 21 -2.85 -12.90 0.34
CA THR A 21 -1.41 -13.00 0.08
C THR A 21 -0.64 -12.45 1.29
N PRO A 22 0.02 -13.29 2.11
CA PRO A 22 0.74 -12.81 3.28
C PRO A 22 1.90 -11.91 2.86
N GLY A 23 1.71 -10.62 3.04
CA GLY A 23 2.67 -9.58 2.68
C GLY A 23 3.67 -9.24 3.79
N PRO A 24 4.54 -8.24 3.56
CA PRO A 24 5.55 -7.80 4.54
C PRO A 24 4.95 -7.37 5.89
N VAL A 25 3.74 -6.80 5.88
CA VAL A 25 3.04 -6.35 7.09
C VAL A 25 2.68 -7.52 8.01
N TRP A 26 2.20 -8.63 7.45
CA TRP A 26 1.92 -9.85 8.23
C TRP A 26 3.17 -10.34 8.94
N MET A 27 4.29 -10.42 8.21
CA MET A 27 5.57 -10.83 8.76
C MET A 27 6.04 -9.89 9.89
N ALA A 28 5.88 -8.57 9.70
CA ALA A 28 6.26 -7.57 10.70
C ALA A 28 5.43 -7.65 11.98
N ILE A 29 4.10 -7.83 11.86
CA ILE A 29 3.20 -7.98 13.02
C ILE A 29 3.51 -9.27 13.77
N VAL A 30 3.71 -10.39 13.07
CA VAL A 30 4.07 -11.68 13.70
C VAL A 30 5.41 -11.55 14.43
N ALA A 31 6.44 -11.01 13.77
CA ALA A 31 7.75 -10.83 14.36
C ALA A 31 7.73 -9.94 15.62
N ARG A 32 6.97 -8.84 15.59
CA ARG A 32 6.78 -7.98 16.78
C ARG A 32 6.01 -8.68 17.89
N THR A 33 4.92 -9.36 17.56
CA THR A 33 4.13 -10.11 18.54
C THR A 33 4.99 -11.16 19.24
N LEU A 34 5.87 -11.86 18.51
CA LEU A 34 6.80 -12.84 19.07
C LEU A 34 7.88 -12.18 19.94
N SER A 35 8.38 -11.00 19.57
CA SER A 35 9.49 -10.33 20.26
C SER A 35 9.07 -9.56 21.52
N GLY A 36 7.87 -8.94 21.50
CA GLY A 36 7.43 -8.01 22.54
C GLY A 36 5.96 -8.16 22.95
N GLY A 37 5.31 -9.28 22.57
CA GLY A 37 3.91 -9.52 22.83
C GLY A 37 2.96 -8.58 22.09
N ILE A 38 1.67 -8.66 22.43
CA ILE A 38 0.57 -7.91 21.77
C ILE A 38 0.77 -6.39 21.91
N GLY A 39 1.31 -5.92 23.03
CA GLY A 39 1.53 -4.49 23.26
C GLY A 39 2.51 -3.85 22.27
N SER A 40 3.47 -4.61 21.74
CA SER A 40 4.45 -4.12 20.76
C SER A 40 3.95 -4.14 19.31
N ALA A 41 3.00 -5.03 19.01
CA ALA A 41 2.40 -5.21 17.70
C ALA A 41 1.20 -4.27 17.48
N TRP A 42 0.48 -3.91 18.55
CA TRP A 42 -0.72 -3.08 18.48
C TRP A 42 -0.50 -1.71 17.82
N PRO A 43 0.54 -0.91 18.17
CA PRO A 43 0.78 0.36 17.50
C PRO A 43 1.11 0.22 16.01
N LEU A 44 1.79 -0.87 15.63
CA LEU A 44 2.09 -1.15 14.22
C LEU A 44 0.81 -1.46 13.45
N ALA A 45 -0.02 -2.37 13.97
CA ALA A 45 -1.28 -2.73 13.35
C ALA A 45 -2.20 -1.51 13.20
N PHE A 46 -2.28 -0.67 14.23
CA PHE A 46 -3.04 0.58 14.17
C PHE A 46 -2.53 1.53 13.09
N GLY A 47 -1.21 1.73 13.01
CA GLY A 47 -0.61 2.57 11.97
C GLY A 47 -0.91 2.07 10.56
N VAL A 48 -0.89 0.76 10.35
CA VAL A 48 -1.26 0.14 9.06
C VAL A 48 -2.71 0.42 8.72
N VAL A 49 -3.65 0.15 9.64
CA VAL A 49 -5.09 0.38 9.41
C VAL A 49 -5.38 1.85 9.07
N VAL A 50 -4.75 2.79 9.80
CA VAL A 50 -4.89 4.22 9.51
C VAL A 50 -4.34 4.55 8.11
N GLY A 51 -3.18 4.00 7.75
CA GLY A 51 -2.61 4.15 6.41
C GLY A 51 -3.53 3.62 5.30
N ASP A 52 -4.08 2.41 5.49
CA ASP A 52 -4.97 1.73 4.54
C ASP A 52 -6.28 2.49 4.32
N ILE A 53 -6.77 3.23 5.32
CA ILE A 53 -7.97 4.07 5.19
C ILE A 53 -7.63 5.41 4.52
N LEU A 54 -6.55 6.06 4.96
CA LEU A 54 -6.19 7.39 4.46
C LEU A 54 -5.73 7.37 3.01
N TRP A 55 -5.02 6.34 2.59
CA TRP A 55 -4.43 6.29 1.26
C TRP A 55 -5.46 6.30 0.12
N PRO A 56 -6.50 5.45 0.08
CA PRO A 56 -7.54 5.51 -0.95
C PRO A 56 -8.29 6.84 -0.99
N ILE A 57 -8.50 7.47 0.18
CA ILE A 57 -9.15 8.78 0.27
C ILE A 57 -8.28 9.84 -0.42
N LEU A 58 -6.99 9.88 -0.11
CA LEU A 58 -6.03 10.78 -0.76
C LEU A 58 -5.89 10.48 -2.26
N ALA A 59 -5.93 9.22 -2.66
CA ALA A 59 -5.85 8.83 -4.06
C ALA A 59 -7.06 9.34 -4.87
N ILE A 60 -8.28 9.18 -4.35
CA ILE A 60 -9.50 9.63 -5.03
C ILE A 60 -9.56 11.16 -5.11
N LEU A 61 -9.26 11.85 -4.00
CA LEU A 61 -9.43 13.30 -3.89
C LEU A 61 -8.25 14.10 -4.45
N GLY A 62 -7.03 13.60 -4.31
CA GLY A 62 -5.80 14.35 -4.60
C GLY A 62 -5.09 13.92 -5.88
N VAL A 63 -4.97 12.62 -6.14
CA VAL A 63 -4.15 12.12 -7.26
C VAL A 63 -4.83 12.38 -8.60
N SER A 64 -6.17 12.41 -8.66
CA SER A 64 -6.93 12.80 -9.85
C SER A 64 -6.66 14.24 -10.31
N TRP A 65 -6.46 15.16 -9.36
CA TRP A 65 -6.06 16.55 -9.63
C TRP A 65 -4.58 16.66 -10.04
N VAL A 66 -3.68 15.96 -9.34
CA VAL A 66 -2.25 15.96 -9.68
C VAL A 66 -2.01 15.37 -11.07
N ALA A 67 -2.70 14.29 -11.42
CA ALA A 67 -2.58 13.60 -12.71
C ALA A 67 -3.00 14.46 -13.91
N THR A 68 -3.87 15.44 -13.71
CA THR A 68 -4.36 16.31 -14.80
C THR A 68 -3.56 17.61 -14.94
N GLN A 69 -2.92 18.08 -13.88
CA GLN A 69 -2.16 19.34 -13.91
C GLN A 69 -0.66 19.16 -14.16
N TYR A 70 -0.10 17.97 -13.86
CA TYR A 70 1.34 17.71 -13.97
C TYR A 70 1.63 16.41 -14.70
N ASP A 71 1.46 16.43 -16.02
CA ASP A 71 1.69 15.29 -16.93
C ASP A 71 3.08 14.64 -16.72
N GLY A 72 4.12 15.43 -16.41
CA GLY A 72 5.48 14.91 -16.15
C GLY A 72 5.78 14.50 -14.70
N PHE A 73 4.95 14.87 -13.72
CA PHE A 73 5.27 14.63 -12.30
C PHE A 73 5.11 13.15 -11.91
N LEU A 74 4.05 12.51 -12.39
CA LEU A 74 3.82 11.09 -12.13
C LEU A 74 4.93 10.21 -12.73
N ASP A 75 5.49 10.61 -13.88
CA ASP A 75 6.63 9.91 -14.47
C ASP A 75 7.89 10.03 -13.62
N VAL A 76 8.21 11.22 -13.10
CA VAL A 76 9.32 11.40 -12.15
C VAL A 76 9.11 10.56 -10.88
N LEU A 77 7.89 10.58 -10.33
CA LEU A 77 7.56 9.78 -9.15
C LEU A 77 7.70 8.28 -9.42
N LYS A 78 7.31 7.82 -10.63
CA LYS A 78 7.49 6.44 -11.07
C LYS A 78 8.97 6.03 -11.06
N TYR A 79 9.84 6.83 -11.66
CA TYR A 79 11.29 6.55 -11.65
C TYR A 79 11.88 6.60 -10.24
N ALA A 80 11.45 7.54 -9.40
CA ALA A 80 11.86 7.61 -8.01
C ALA A 80 11.44 6.34 -7.24
N ALA A 81 10.19 5.89 -7.39
CA ALA A 81 9.70 4.67 -6.79
C ALA A 81 10.50 3.44 -7.25
N THR A 82 10.80 3.34 -8.55
CA THR A 82 11.66 2.27 -9.09
C THR A 82 13.04 2.25 -8.42
N MET A 83 13.70 3.40 -8.24
CA MET A 83 15.00 3.47 -7.56
C MET A 83 14.92 3.01 -6.10
N ILE A 84 13.86 3.38 -5.38
CA ILE A 84 13.64 2.92 -4.00
C ILE A 84 13.47 1.40 -3.96
N PHE A 85 12.69 0.81 -4.88
CA PHE A 85 12.54 -0.65 -4.94
C PHE A 85 13.87 -1.37 -5.23
N PHE A 86 14.70 -0.83 -6.13
CA PHE A 86 16.05 -1.36 -6.34
C PHE A 86 16.90 -1.29 -5.07
N ALA A 87 16.88 -0.15 -4.36
CA ALA A 87 17.64 0.03 -3.13
C ALA A 87 17.20 -0.96 -2.04
N LEU A 88 15.89 -1.14 -1.85
CA LEU A 88 15.33 -2.13 -0.91
C LEU A 88 15.70 -3.56 -1.32
N GLY A 89 15.64 -3.89 -2.62
CA GLY A 89 16.05 -5.20 -3.12
C GLY A 89 17.52 -5.51 -2.86
N ILE A 90 18.42 -4.53 -3.07
CA ILE A 90 19.85 -4.68 -2.75
C ILE A 90 20.06 -4.84 -1.25
N SER A 91 19.36 -4.06 -0.42
CA SER A 91 19.45 -4.14 1.04
C SER A 91 18.92 -5.46 1.62
N LEU A 92 18.04 -6.17 0.90
CA LEU A 92 17.50 -7.46 1.33
C LEU A 92 18.50 -8.61 1.11
N ILE A 93 19.38 -8.50 0.10
CA ILE A 93 20.37 -9.54 -0.24
C ILE A 93 21.60 -9.46 0.69
N ARG A 94 21.80 -8.33 1.36
CA ARG A 94 22.89 -8.10 2.33
C ARG A 94 22.42 -8.33 3.75
#